data_AF-A0AAN9JS08-F1
#
_entry.id   AF-A0AAN9JS08-F1
#
_cell.length_a   1.000
_cell.length_b   1.000
_cell.length_c   1.000
_cell.angle_alpha   90.00
_cell.angle_beta   90.00
_cell.angle_gamma   90.00
#
_symmetry.space_group_name_H-M   'P 1'
#
loop_
_entity.id
_entity.type
_entity.pdbx_description
1 polymer ?
#
loop_
_entity_poly.entity_id
_entity_poly.type
_entity_poly.pdbx_seq_one_letter_code
_entity_poly.pdbx_strand_id
1 'polypeptide(L)'
;MRIIWLAKESLRKILVRGEFDEYPNDNNMHCTARLVDMLDQYSNDLHKCPGSDSSNNFLMEEFKVLEEAKWIGLPNLMPRTAFLTLLQNKVKQISSMPIEFIDNVWDYLEDVVVVEIKKLTDYTCNPEYLSEYNKLMANQNEFIKNVLADEYKPLVELEGFGNVDVRHLWHHRTLLSQAFDLKMRLTAYWRIVLRRLIDSTALHLQFSNFSLVDKDLEDEIVKDMMSPNGGGIEKVLEEASSVAMKRDNLNKSIEVLRGSDNVEKKKHAKAASTESPCQYISLRSMSAPIAHHCLLIISEEKKKMKWS
;
A
#
# COMPACT_ATOMS: atom_id res chain seq x y z
N MET A 1 13.83 6.66 -1.35
CA MET A 1 14.70 5.96 -2.32
C MET A 1 14.75 6.70 -3.65
N ARG A 2 15.94 7.16 -4.05
CA ARG A 2 16.15 7.78 -5.37
C ARG A 2 15.84 6.79 -6.51
N ILE A 3 16.19 5.51 -6.37
CA ILE A 3 15.99 4.49 -7.42
C ILE A 3 14.51 4.18 -7.67
N ILE A 4 13.70 3.92 -6.63
CA ILE A 4 12.25 3.69 -6.82
C ILE A 4 11.59 4.92 -7.42
N TRP A 5 11.94 6.12 -6.95
CA TRP A 5 11.39 7.35 -7.51
C TRP A 5 11.79 7.53 -8.97
N LEU A 6 13.06 7.31 -9.32
CA LEU A 6 13.57 7.37 -10.69
C LEU A 6 12.87 6.33 -11.58
N ALA A 7 12.68 5.10 -11.09
CA ALA A 7 11.97 4.04 -11.81
C ALA A 7 10.52 4.43 -12.07
N LYS A 8 9.81 4.92 -11.04
CA LYS A 8 8.41 5.35 -11.18
C LYS A 8 8.27 6.54 -12.13
N GLU A 9 9.17 7.51 -12.09
CA GLU A 9 9.12 8.65 -13.00
C GLU A 9 9.49 8.24 -14.44
N SER A 10 10.50 7.38 -14.61
CA SER A 10 10.87 6.85 -15.93
C SER A 10 9.73 6.05 -16.55
N LEU A 11 9.12 5.14 -15.79
CA LEU A 11 7.93 4.38 -16.20
C LEU A 11 6.75 5.30 -16.53
N ARG A 12 6.53 6.38 -15.76
CA ARG A 12 5.50 7.38 -16.06
C ARG A 12 5.74 8.07 -17.39
N LYS A 13 6.99 8.45 -17.69
CA LYS A 13 7.33 9.08 -18.96
C LYS A 13 6.99 8.17 -20.14
N ILE A 14 7.47 6.93 -20.11
CA ILE A 14 7.30 6.02 -21.25
C ILE A 14 5.88 5.44 -21.35
N LEU A 15 5.27 4.98 -20.24
CA LEU A 15 3.96 4.30 -20.25
C LEU A 15 2.77 5.26 -20.23
N VAL A 16 2.88 6.38 -19.50
CA VAL A 16 1.74 7.28 -19.26
C VAL A 16 1.81 8.53 -20.14
N ARG A 17 2.99 9.14 -20.28
CA ARG A 17 3.16 10.35 -21.12
C ARG A 17 3.51 10.03 -22.56
N GLY A 18 3.93 8.80 -22.86
CA GLY A 18 4.36 8.39 -24.20
C GLY A 18 5.66 9.04 -24.65
N GLU A 19 6.50 9.52 -23.72
CA GLU A 19 7.82 10.06 -24.02
C GLU A 19 8.78 8.89 -24.30
N PHE A 20 9.40 8.84 -25.48
CA PHE A 20 10.34 7.78 -25.87
C PHE A 20 11.70 8.32 -26.34
N ASP A 21 12.00 9.58 -26.06
CA ASP A 21 13.25 10.26 -26.46
C ASP A 21 14.51 9.55 -25.94
N GLU A 22 14.40 8.84 -24.82
CA GLU A 22 15.50 8.05 -24.24
C GLU A 22 15.78 6.76 -25.04
N TYR A 23 14.87 6.36 -25.94
CA TYR A 23 14.90 5.11 -26.70
C TYR A 23 14.58 5.31 -28.19
N PRO A 24 15.32 6.17 -28.92
CA PRO A 24 14.97 6.52 -30.30
C PRO A 24 15.05 5.32 -31.26
N ASN A 25 15.94 4.36 -30.98
CA ASN A 25 16.18 3.19 -31.82
C ASN A 25 15.54 1.90 -31.30
N ASP A 26 14.94 1.93 -30.10
CA ASP A 26 14.31 0.76 -29.49
C ASP A 26 12.79 0.88 -29.60
N ASN A 27 12.26 0.34 -30.70
CA ASN A 27 10.83 0.34 -31.00
C ASN A 27 9.99 -0.39 -29.94
N ASN A 28 10.59 -1.27 -29.12
CA ASN A 28 9.88 -1.97 -28.06
C ASN A 28 9.57 -1.04 -26.88
N MET A 29 10.39 0.00 -26.68
CA MET A 29 10.21 1.00 -25.64
C MET A 29 9.25 2.14 -26.04
N HIS A 30 8.73 2.12 -27.27
CA HIS A 30 7.72 3.07 -27.76
C HIS A 30 6.33 2.65 -27.28
N CYS A 31 6.14 2.71 -25.97
CA CYS A 31 5.07 1.99 -25.27
C CYS A 31 3.67 2.34 -25.76
N THR A 32 3.38 3.63 -25.96
CA THR A 32 2.07 4.06 -26.46
C THR A 32 1.75 3.48 -27.83
N ALA A 33 2.73 3.45 -28.75
CA ALA A 33 2.53 2.88 -30.09
C ALA A 33 2.28 1.37 -30.00
N ARG A 34 3.05 0.65 -29.19
CA ARG A 34 2.90 -0.80 -29.03
C ARG A 34 1.57 -1.19 -28.40
N LEU A 35 1.13 -0.46 -27.37
CA LEU A 35 -0.18 -0.71 -26.77
C LEU A 35 -1.33 -0.44 -27.76
N VAL A 36 -1.19 0.56 -28.63
CA VAL A 36 -2.17 0.81 -29.72
C VAL A 36 -2.16 -0.33 -30.73
N ASP A 37 -0.99 -0.79 -31.18
CA ASP A 37 -0.89 -1.93 -32.10
C ASP A 37 -1.56 -3.20 -31.53
N MET A 38 -1.37 -3.47 -30.23
CA MET A 38 -1.99 -4.59 -29.53
C MET A 38 -3.51 -4.46 -29.44
N LEU A 39 -4.02 -3.25 -29.19
CA LEU A 39 -5.45 -2.97 -29.19
C LEU A 39 -6.07 -3.13 -30.58
N ASP A 40 -5.38 -2.67 -31.62
CA ASP A 40 -5.81 -2.82 -33.01
C ASP A 40 -5.84 -4.31 -33.40
N GLN A 41 -4.83 -5.08 -32.98
CA GLN A 41 -4.82 -6.52 -33.17
C GLN A 41 -5.99 -7.21 -32.45
N TYR A 42 -6.22 -6.88 -31.18
CA TYR A 42 -7.35 -7.41 -30.41
C TYR A 42 -8.70 -7.09 -31.07
N SER A 43 -8.88 -5.86 -31.56
CA SER A 43 -10.09 -5.47 -32.30
C SER A 43 -10.27 -6.31 -33.57
N ASN A 44 -9.20 -6.51 -34.35
CA ASN A 44 -9.24 -7.36 -35.54
C ASN A 44 -9.59 -8.80 -35.20
N ASP A 45 -9.07 -9.34 -34.10
CA ASP A 45 -9.32 -10.73 -33.70
C ASP A 45 -10.75 -10.92 -33.20
N LEU A 46 -11.33 -9.93 -32.50
CA LEU A 46 -12.76 -9.89 -32.19
C LEU A 46 -13.64 -9.90 -33.45
N HIS A 47 -13.26 -9.13 -34.48
CA HIS A 47 -14.01 -9.06 -35.74
C HIS A 47 -13.84 -10.31 -36.61
N LYS A 48 -12.72 -11.04 -36.48
CA LYS A 48 -12.49 -12.32 -37.17
C LYS A 48 -13.14 -13.51 -36.46
N CYS A 49 -13.61 -13.33 -35.21
CA CYS A 49 -14.23 -14.41 -34.46
C CYS A 49 -15.40 -14.99 -35.27
N PRO A 50 -15.42 -16.32 -35.55
CA PRO A 50 -16.47 -16.95 -36.32
C PRO A 50 -17.71 -17.10 -35.45
N GLY A 51 -18.38 -15.99 -35.16
CA GLY A 51 -19.68 -15.99 -34.52
C GLY A 51 -20.71 -16.53 -35.50
N SER A 52 -20.85 -17.86 -35.54
CA SER A 52 -21.89 -18.68 -36.20
C SER A 52 -22.08 -18.60 -37.72
N ASP A 53 -21.54 -17.61 -38.44
CA ASP A 53 -21.93 -17.39 -39.84
C ASP A 53 -21.06 -18.17 -40.85
N SER A 54 -20.71 -19.42 -40.54
CA SER A 54 -20.21 -20.31 -41.60
C SER A 54 -21.36 -20.60 -42.56
N SER A 55 -21.20 -20.28 -43.85
CA SER A 55 -22.21 -20.45 -44.90
C SER A 55 -22.83 -21.86 -44.95
N ASN A 56 -22.17 -22.87 -44.37
CA ASN A 56 -22.60 -24.26 -44.40
C ASN A 56 -23.58 -24.64 -43.27
N ASN A 57 -23.74 -23.83 -42.21
CA ASN A 57 -24.56 -24.15 -41.03
C ASN A 57 -25.54 -23.03 -40.61
N PHE A 58 -25.90 -22.14 -41.53
CA PHE A 58 -26.78 -21.01 -41.27
C PHE A 58 -28.13 -21.45 -40.66
N LEU A 59 -28.53 -20.83 -39.55
CA LEU A 59 -29.75 -21.10 -38.77
C LEU A 59 -29.82 -22.45 -38.02
N MET A 60 -28.81 -23.32 -38.10
CA MET A 60 -28.89 -24.64 -37.47
C MET A 60 -28.86 -24.58 -35.92
N GLU A 61 -28.06 -23.68 -35.34
CA GLU A 61 -28.04 -23.48 -33.88
C GLU A 61 -29.36 -22.89 -33.38
N GLU A 62 -29.89 -21.91 -34.11
CA GLU A 62 -31.15 -21.24 -33.82
C GLU A 62 -32.31 -22.23 -33.88
N PHE A 63 -32.36 -23.07 -34.91
CA PHE A 63 -33.38 -24.09 -35.08
C PHE A 63 -33.38 -25.08 -33.91
N LYS A 64 -32.18 -25.56 -33.52
CA LYS A 64 -32.02 -26.48 -32.39
C LYS A 64 -32.52 -25.89 -31.07
N VAL A 65 -32.15 -24.64 -30.76
CA VAL A 65 -32.59 -23.97 -29.52
C VAL A 65 -34.11 -23.75 -29.52
N LEU A 66 -34.71 -23.44 -30.68
CA LEU A 66 -36.16 -23.25 -30.80
C LEU A 66 -36.95 -24.57 -30.70
N GLU A 67 -36.45 -25.67 -31.26
CA GLU A 67 -37.02 -27.01 -31.09
C GLU A 67 -36.98 -27.46 -29.63
N GLU A 68 -35.83 -27.31 -28.97
CA GLU A 68 -35.66 -27.67 -27.55
C GLU A 68 -36.56 -26.85 -26.63
N ALA A 69 -36.81 -25.57 -26.97
CA ALA A 69 -37.71 -24.69 -26.25
C ALA A 69 -39.21 -25.00 -26.46
N LYS A 70 -39.55 -26.00 -27.30
CA LYS A 70 -40.93 -26.39 -27.66
C LYS A 70 -41.80 -25.19 -28.06
N TRP A 71 -41.26 -24.35 -28.93
CA TRP A 71 -41.88 -23.09 -29.30
C TRP A 71 -43.26 -23.28 -29.96
N ILE A 72 -44.31 -22.63 -29.42
CA ILE A 72 -45.63 -22.55 -30.06
C ILE A 72 -45.61 -21.32 -30.96
N GLY A 73 -45.55 -21.53 -32.28
CA GLY A 73 -45.36 -20.51 -33.32
C GLY A 73 -46.43 -19.42 -33.38
N LEU A 74 -46.45 -18.50 -32.42
CA LEU A 74 -47.28 -17.30 -32.43
C LEU A 74 -46.50 -16.13 -33.08
N PRO A 75 -47.05 -15.41 -34.07
CA PRO A 75 -46.30 -14.47 -34.93
C PRO A 75 -45.60 -13.28 -34.25
N ASN A 76 -45.72 -13.06 -32.94
CA ASN A 76 -45.17 -11.90 -32.25
C ASN A 76 -44.58 -12.19 -30.86
N LEU A 77 -44.48 -13.47 -30.49
CA LEU A 77 -43.82 -13.85 -29.24
C LEU A 77 -42.50 -14.51 -29.66
N MET A 78 -41.37 -13.96 -29.24
CA MET A 78 -40.09 -14.66 -29.35
C MET A 78 -39.75 -15.17 -27.96
N PRO A 79 -39.41 -16.45 -27.76
CA PRO A 79 -39.05 -16.94 -26.44
C PRO A 79 -37.75 -16.27 -26.01
N ARG A 80 -37.87 -15.34 -25.04
CA ARG A 80 -36.73 -14.61 -24.46
C ARG A 80 -35.60 -15.54 -24.06
N THR A 81 -35.92 -16.73 -23.57
CA THR A 81 -34.97 -17.77 -23.20
C THR A 81 -34.10 -18.24 -24.38
N ALA A 82 -34.70 -18.50 -25.54
CA ALA A 82 -33.95 -18.94 -26.73
C ALA A 82 -32.96 -17.86 -27.19
N PHE A 83 -33.42 -16.61 -27.26
CA PHE A 83 -32.56 -15.47 -27.58
C PHE A 83 -31.41 -15.31 -26.59
N LEU A 84 -31.70 -15.40 -25.28
CA LEU A 84 -30.66 -15.30 -24.25
C LEU A 84 -29.66 -16.46 -24.32
N THR A 85 -30.09 -17.68 -24.59
CA THR A 85 -29.20 -18.84 -24.76
C THR A 85 -28.26 -18.65 -25.95
N LEU A 86 -28.78 -18.22 -27.11
CA LEU A 86 -27.96 -17.95 -28.29
C LEU A 86 -26.96 -16.80 -28.04
N LEU A 87 -27.42 -15.71 -27.40
CA LEU A 87 -26.56 -14.59 -27.04
C LEU A 87 -25.45 -15.02 -26.06
N GLN A 88 -25.79 -15.80 -25.05
CA GLN A 88 -24.82 -16.35 -24.09
C GLN A 88 -23.78 -17.23 -24.77
N ASN A 89 -24.19 -18.08 -25.72
CA ASN A 89 -23.27 -18.90 -26.49
C ASN A 89 -22.30 -18.04 -27.32
N LYS A 90 -22.80 -16.99 -27.99
CA LYS A 90 -21.93 -16.05 -28.72
C LYS A 90 -20.97 -15.31 -27.79
N VAL A 91 -21.44 -14.83 -26.64
CA VAL A 91 -20.58 -14.19 -25.63
C VAL A 91 -19.53 -15.17 -25.09
N LYS A 92 -19.89 -16.44 -24.89
CA LYS A 92 -18.96 -17.46 -24.43
C LYS A 92 -17.84 -17.73 -25.43
N GLN A 93 -18.12 -17.68 -26.73
CA GLN A 93 -17.07 -17.85 -27.76
C GLN A 93 -16.00 -16.76 -27.72
N ILE A 94 -16.37 -15.52 -27.40
CA ILE A 94 -15.41 -14.40 -27.29
C ILE A 94 -14.85 -14.24 -25.87
N SER A 95 -15.30 -15.04 -24.90
CA SER A 95 -15.01 -14.79 -23.48
C SER A 95 -13.54 -14.99 -23.09
N SER A 96 -12.76 -15.78 -23.83
CA SER A 96 -11.32 -15.94 -23.59
C SER A 96 -10.48 -14.80 -24.19
N MET A 97 -10.95 -14.15 -25.26
CA MET A 97 -10.16 -13.16 -25.99
C MET A 97 -9.72 -11.95 -25.13
N PRO A 98 -10.58 -11.33 -24.29
CA PRO A 98 -10.13 -10.27 -23.40
C PRO A 98 -9.07 -10.73 -22.39
N ILE A 99 -9.15 -11.99 -21.93
CA ILE A 99 -8.19 -12.55 -20.97
C ILE A 99 -6.83 -12.68 -21.66
N GLU A 100 -6.79 -13.32 -22.83
CA GLU A 100 -5.56 -13.49 -23.62
C GLU A 100 -4.95 -12.14 -24.02
N PHE A 101 -5.77 -11.15 -24.37
CA PHE A 101 -5.29 -9.78 -24.65
C PHE A 101 -4.62 -9.15 -23.42
N ILE A 102 -5.25 -9.25 -22.25
CA ILE A 102 -4.69 -8.68 -21.01
C ILE A 102 -3.40 -9.40 -20.62
N ASP A 103 -3.32 -10.72 -20.78
CA ASP A 103 -2.10 -11.48 -20.51
C ASP A 103 -0.95 -11.01 -21.42
N ASN A 104 -1.20 -10.85 -22.72
CA ASN A 104 -0.20 -10.31 -23.65
C ASN A 104 0.26 -8.90 -23.26
N VAL A 105 -0.65 -8.04 -22.83
CA VAL A 105 -0.31 -6.68 -22.34
C VAL A 105 0.55 -6.76 -21.10
N TRP A 106 0.26 -7.67 -20.17
CA TRP A 106 1.06 -7.83 -18.96
C TRP A 106 2.46 -8.36 -19.25
N ASP A 107 2.61 -9.35 -20.13
CA ASP A 107 3.91 -9.87 -20.55
C ASP A 107 4.78 -8.74 -21.15
N TYR A 108 4.19 -7.92 -22.03
CA TYR A 108 4.86 -6.76 -22.60
C TYR A 108 5.29 -5.73 -21.53
N LEU A 109 4.38 -5.40 -20.60
CA LEU A 109 4.68 -4.45 -19.52
C LEU A 109 5.76 -4.95 -18.58
N GLU A 110 5.81 -6.26 -18.30
CA GLU A 110 6.87 -6.87 -17.51
C GLU A 110 8.24 -6.67 -18.17
N ASP A 111 8.35 -6.91 -19.47
CA ASP A 111 9.59 -6.71 -20.24
C ASP A 111 10.07 -5.24 -20.17
N VAL A 112 9.17 -4.28 -20.38
CA VAL A 112 9.46 -2.84 -20.28
C VAL A 112 9.97 -2.48 -18.88
N VAL A 113 9.29 -2.96 -17.83
CA VAL A 113 9.66 -2.70 -16.44
C VAL A 113 11.03 -3.31 -16.12
N VAL A 114 11.33 -4.52 -16.60
CA VAL A 114 12.63 -5.17 -16.41
C VAL A 114 13.76 -4.37 -17.06
N VAL A 115 13.57 -3.84 -18.27
CA VAL A 115 14.58 -3.00 -18.95
C VAL A 115 14.86 -1.73 -18.14
N GLU A 116 13.82 -1.02 -17.70
CA GLU A 116 13.95 0.19 -16.88
C GLU A 116 14.64 -0.06 -15.54
N ILE A 117 14.25 -1.13 -14.85
CA ILE A 117 14.86 -1.48 -13.57
C ILE A 117 16.32 -1.88 -13.77
N LYS A 118 16.66 -2.65 -14.81
CA LYS A 118 18.06 -3.01 -15.12
C LYS A 118 18.93 -1.78 -15.35
N LYS A 119 18.47 -0.81 -16.15
CA LYS A 119 19.16 0.46 -16.40
C LYS A 119 19.48 1.22 -15.10
N LEU A 120 18.54 1.25 -14.16
CA LEU A 120 18.72 1.94 -12.87
C LEU A 120 19.52 1.13 -11.85
N THR A 121 19.59 -0.19 -12.01
CA THR A 121 20.24 -1.09 -11.06
C THR A 121 21.66 -1.50 -11.48
N ASP A 122 22.04 -1.29 -12.74
CA ASP A 122 23.42 -1.47 -13.22
C ASP A 122 24.38 -0.64 -12.37
N TYR A 123 25.15 -1.36 -11.57
CA TYR A 123 26.06 -0.77 -10.60
C TYR A 123 27.32 -0.23 -11.26
N THR A 124 27.69 -0.74 -12.44
CA THR A 124 28.89 -0.30 -13.15
C THR A 124 28.74 1.11 -13.71
N CYS A 125 27.50 1.51 -13.99
CA CYS A 125 27.13 2.86 -14.40
C CYS A 125 26.76 3.78 -13.22
N ASN A 126 26.86 3.31 -11.97
CA ASN A 126 26.53 4.13 -10.80
C ASN A 126 27.70 5.11 -10.50
N PRO A 127 27.46 6.45 -10.46
CA PRO A 127 28.51 7.41 -10.19
C PRO A 127 29.13 7.26 -8.79
N GLU A 128 28.36 6.83 -7.78
CA GLU A 128 28.88 6.54 -6.44
C GLU A 128 29.79 5.31 -6.46
N TYR A 129 29.44 4.28 -7.25
CA TYR A 129 30.31 3.12 -7.45
C TYR A 129 31.63 3.52 -8.09
N LEU A 130 31.58 4.23 -9.22
CA LEU A 130 32.77 4.65 -9.97
C LEU A 130 33.68 5.53 -9.13
N SER A 131 33.12 6.47 -8.37
CA SER A 131 33.90 7.34 -7.48
C SER A 131 34.65 6.54 -6.41
N GLU A 132 33.97 5.61 -5.73
CA GLU A 132 34.59 4.79 -4.69
C GLU A 132 35.59 3.79 -5.26
N TYR A 133 35.25 3.14 -6.38
CA TYR A 133 36.16 2.22 -7.08
C TYR A 133 37.45 2.92 -7.52
N ASN A 134 37.33 4.09 -8.17
CA ASN A 134 38.50 4.85 -8.62
C ASN A 134 39.38 5.30 -7.45
N LYS A 135 38.76 5.72 -6.33
CA LYS A 135 39.49 6.06 -5.10
C LYS A 135 40.28 4.86 -4.58
N LEU A 136 39.65 3.70 -4.49
CA LEU A 136 40.29 2.46 -4.02
C LEU A 136 41.40 1.98 -4.96
N MET A 137 41.20 2.10 -6.27
CA MET A 137 42.17 1.68 -7.29
C MET A 137 43.42 2.56 -7.36
N ALA A 138 43.36 3.81 -6.91
CA ALA A 138 44.52 4.70 -6.85
C ALA A 138 45.69 4.10 -6.03
N ASN A 139 45.37 3.26 -5.04
CA ASN A 139 46.35 2.63 -4.14
C ASN A 139 46.96 1.33 -4.70
N GLN A 140 46.53 0.85 -5.88
CA GLN A 140 46.93 -0.46 -6.41
C GLN A 140 48.44 -0.60 -6.61
N ASN A 141 49.07 0.38 -7.27
CA ASN A 141 50.51 0.32 -7.59
C ASN A 141 51.38 0.33 -6.33
N GLU A 142 51.02 1.17 -5.37
CA GLU A 142 51.71 1.27 -4.08
C GLU A 142 51.55 -0.01 -3.27
N PHE A 143 50.32 -0.55 -3.19
CA PHE A 143 50.05 -1.80 -2.50
C PHE A 143 50.86 -2.96 -3.09
N ILE A 144 50.83 -3.14 -4.41
CA ILE A 144 51.59 -4.20 -5.09
C ILE A 144 53.09 -4.03 -4.83
N LYS A 145 53.62 -2.81 -4.93
CA LYS A 145 55.03 -2.54 -4.63
C LYS A 145 55.38 -2.94 -3.19
N ASN A 146 54.57 -2.54 -2.21
CA ASN A 146 54.81 -2.84 -0.80
C ASN A 146 54.74 -4.35 -0.50
N VAL A 147 53.82 -5.08 -1.13
CA VAL A 147 53.72 -6.54 -0.99
C VAL A 147 54.94 -7.25 -1.58
N LEU A 148 55.51 -6.73 -2.67
CA LEU A 148 56.63 -7.37 -3.38
C LEU A 148 58.02 -6.96 -2.87
N ALA A 149 58.14 -5.82 -2.18
CA ALA A 149 59.42 -5.20 -1.81
C ALA A 149 60.07 -5.75 -0.54
N ASP A 150 59.30 -6.18 0.46
CA ASP A 150 59.84 -6.60 1.77
C ASP A 150 59.09 -7.80 2.36
N GLU A 151 59.72 -8.99 2.29
CA GLU A 151 59.17 -10.24 2.85
C GLU A 151 59.23 -10.29 4.40
N TYR A 152 59.80 -9.28 5.06
CA TYR A 152 59.86 -9.19 6.52
C TYR A 152 58.82 -8.23 7.11
N LYS A 153 58.06 -7.51 6.27
CA LYS A 153 56.99 -6.59 6.70
C LYS A 153 55.61 -7.14 6.30
N PRO A 154 54.99 -8.00 7.14
CA PRO A 154 53.74 -8.65 6.79
C PRO A 154 52.51 -7.73 6.87
N LEU A 155 52.63 -6.54 7.45
CA LEU A 155 51.53 -5.59 7.61
C LEU A 155 51.71 -4.40 6.66
N VAL A 156 50.75 -4.25 5.75
CA VAL A 156 50.68 -3.12 4.81
C VAL A 156 49.47 -2.27 5.18
N GLU A 157 49.70 -0.98 5.41
CA GLU A 157 48.61 -0.02 5.64
C GLU A 157 47.93 0.28 4.30
N LEU A 158 46.61 0.12 4.25
CA LEU A 158 45.79 0.37 3.07
C LEU A 158 44.63 1.29 3.44
N GLU A 159 44.50 2.42 2.75
CA GLU A 159 43.43 3.39 2.99
C GLU A 159 42.05 2.72 2.89
N GLY A 160 41.21 2.90 3.90
CA GLY A 160 39.87 2.29 3.99
C GLY A 160 39.83 0.87 4.54
N PHE A 161 40.98 0.20 4.69
CA PHE A 161 41.08 -1.15 5.25
C PHE A 161 41.97 -1.25 6.50
N GLY A 162 42.82 -0.24 6.74
CA GLY A 162 43.78 -0.25 7.84
C GLY A 162 44.97 -1.17 7.55
N ASN A 163 45.54 -1.77 8.59
CA ASN A 163 46.67 -2.68 8.45
C ASN A 163 46.22 -4.06 7.97
N VAL A 164 46.67 -4.46 6.78
CA VAL A 164 46.35 -5.73 6.13
C VAL A 164 47.54 -6.68 6.23
N ASP A 165 47.30 -7.91 6.68
CA ASP A 165 48.30 -8.98 6.66
C ASP A 165 48.45 -9.54 5.24
N VAL A 166 49.65 -9.49 4.67
CA VAL A 166 49.92 -9.85 3.27
C VAL A 166 50.75 -11.13 3.10
N ARG A 167 51.06 -11.86 4.19
CA ARG A 167 51.87 -13.11 4.12
C ARG A 167 51.34 -14.13 3.13
N HIS A 168 50.02 -14.26 3.07
CA HIS A 168 49.32 -15.20 2.20
C HIS A 168 49.38 -14.80 0.70
N LEU A 169 49.68 -13.53 0.40
CA LEU A 169 49.69 -13.01 -0.96
C LEU A 169 51.01 -13.27 -1.69
N TRP A 170 52.11 -13.49 -0.97
CA TRP A 170 53.44 -13.71 -1.56
C TRP A 170 53.52 -14.94 -2.46
N HIS A 171 52.64 -15.93 -2.26
CA HIS A 171 52.59 -17.16 -3.04
C HIS A 171 51.74 -17.02 -4.31
N HIS A 172 51.04 -15.90 -4.49
CA HIS A 172 50.07 -15.66 -5.57
C HIS A 172 50.41 -14.41 -6.41
N ARG A 173 51.70 -14.14 -6.64
CA ARG A 173 52.19 -12.91 -7.31
C ARG A 173 51.57 -12.67 -8.69
N THR A 174 51.31 -13.72 -9.48
CA THR A 174 50.77 -13.60 -10.84
C THR A 174 49.32 -13.08 -10.89
N LEU A 175 48.51 -13.39 -9.86
CA LEU A 175 47.10 -13.01 -9.80
C LEU A 175 46.85 -11.84 -8.85
N LEU A 176 47.89 -11.34 -8.15
CA LEU A 176 47.76 -10.29 -7.14
C LEU A 176 47.04 -9.03 -7.66
N SER A 177 47.39 -8.58 -8.86
CA SER A 177 46.77 -7.40 -9.47
C SER A 177 45.27 -7.61 -9.75
N GLN A 178 44.91 -8.77 -10.29
CA GLN A 178 43.51 -9.12 -10.59
C GLN A 178 42.69 -9.33 -9.32
N ALA A 179 43.28 -10.00 -8.32
CA ALA A 179 42.65 -10.22 -7.02
C ALA A 179 42.41 -8.90 -6.28
N PHE A 180 43.35 -7.96 -6.36
CA PHE A 180 43.19 -6.62 -5.80
C PHE A 180 42.07 -5.85 -6.51
N ASP A 181 42.07 -5.81 -7.84
CA ASP A 181 40.99 -5.16 -8.62
C ASP A 181 39.61 -5.73 -8.25
N LEU A 182 39.48 -7.06 -8.21
CA LEU A 182 38.24 -7.73 -7.82
C LEU A 182 37.83 -7.36 -6.39
N LYS A 183 38.78 -7.31 -5.44
CA LYS A 183 38.52 -6.90 -4.05
C LYS A 183 38.00 -5.46 -3.99
N MET A 184 38.60 -4.53 -4.74
CA MET A 184 38.16 -3.13 -4.76
C MET A 184 36.77 -2.98 -5.39
N ARG A 185 36.48 -3.70 -6.48
CA ARG A 185 35.14 -3.74 -7.09
C ARG A 185 34.09 -4.26 -6.11
N LEU A 186 34.37 -5.36 -5.42
CA LEU A 186 33.46 -5.93 -4.42
C LEU A 186 33.24 -4.97 -3.25
N THR A 187 34.29 -4.34 -2.74
CA THR A 187 34.17 -3.37 -1.64
C THR A 187 33.34 -2.15 -2.04
N ALA A 188 33.57 -1.59 -3.23
CA ALA A 188 32.80 -0.45 -3.73
C ALA A 188 31.31 -0.80 -3.90
N TYR A 189 31.02 -1.96 -4.50
CA TYR A 189 29.64 -2.41 -4.69
C TYR A 189 28.92 -2.75 -3.37
N TRP A 190 29.63 -3.36 -2.42
CA TRP A 190 29.07 -3.76 -1.13
C TRP A 190 28.48 -2.57 -0.36
N ARG A 191 29.10 -1.39 -0.43
CA ARG A 191 28.57 -0.16 0.18
C ARG A 191 27.20 0.22 -0.39
N ILE A 192 27.01 0.06 -1.69
CA ILE A 192 25.73 0.33 -2.38
C ILE A 192 24.69 -0.70 -1.97
N VAL A 193 25.06 -1.98 -1.91
CA VAL A 193 24.17 -3.06 -1.45
C VAL A 193 23.66 -2.79 -0.05
N LEU A 194 24.55 -2.46 0.89
CA LEU A 194 24.18 -2.13 2.27
C LEU A 194 23.21 -0.94 2.34
N ARG A 195 23.50 0.14 1.61
CA ARG A 195 22.61 1.32 1.57
C ARG A 195 21.24 0.96 1.00
N ARG A 196 21.19 0.23 -0.11
CA ARG A 196 19.93 -0.23 -0.73
C ARG A 196 19.11 -1.09 0.24
N LEU A 197 19.76 -1.98 0.99
CA LEU A 197 19.08 -2.81 1.97
C LEU A 197 18.48 -1.97 3.10
N ILE A 198 19.25 -1.04 3.67
CA ILE A 198 18.79 -0.13 4.72
C ILE A 198 17.62 0.73 4.23
N ASP A 199 17.72 1.31 3.05
CA ASP A 199 16.65 2.11 2.46
C ASP A 199 15.39 1.26 2.22
N SER A 200 15.55 0.00 1.81
CA SER A 200 14.43 -0.90 1.48
C SER A 200 13.69 -1.33 2.73
N THR A 201 14.41 -1.66 3.79
CA THR A 201 13.80 -2.02 5.08
C THR A 201 13.12 -0.82 5.72
N ALA A 202 13.71 0.37 5.65
CA ALA A 202 13.10 1.60 6.15
C ALA A 202 11.78 1.92 5.42
N LEU A 203 11.75 1.77 4.09
CA LEU A 203 10.53 1.97 3.30
C LEU A 203 9.47 0.91 3.57
N HIS A 204 9.85 -0.36 3.64
CA HIS A 204 8.91 -1.43 3.97
C HIS A 204 8.27 -1.18 5.33
N LEU A 205 9.07 -0.82 6.34
CA LEU A 205 8.57 -0.46 7.67
C LEU A 205 7.60 0.73 7.62
N GLN A 206 7.96 1.79 6.89
CA GLN A 206 7.09 2.95 6.73
C GLN A 206 5.76 2.58 6.06
N PHE A 207 5.81 1.80 4.98
CA PHE A 207 4.62 1.33 4.27
C PHE A 207 3.75 0.44 5.16
N SER A 208 4.35 -0.48 5.92
CA SER A 208 3.62 -1.33 6.88
C SER A 208 2.91 -0.50 7.93
N ASN A 209 3.55 0.55 8.47
CA ASN A 209 2.91 1.46 9.42
C ASN A 209 1.71 2.19 8.81
N PHE A 210 1.85 2.70 7.58
CA PHE A 210 0.72 3.34 6.87
C PHE A 210 -0.41 2.34 6.60
N SER A 211 -0.10 1.14 6.12
CA SER A 211 -1.12 0.12 5.87
C SER A 211 -1.88 -0.27 7.14
N LEU A 212 -1.14 -0.42 8.25
CA LEU A 212 -1.73 -0.73 9.55
C LEU A 212 -2.73 0.35 10.00
N VAL A 213 -2.34 1.62 9.91
CA VAL A 213 -3.16 2.75 10.40
C VAL A 213 -4.31 3.08 9.45
N ASP A 214 -4.04 3.12 8.15
CA ASP A 214 -5.00 3.61 7.16
C ASP A 214 -5.96 2.53 6.64
N LYS A 215 -5.62 1.24 6.80
CA LYS A 215 -6.46 0.13 6.30
C LYS A 215 -6.82 -0.84 7.42
N ASP A 216 -5.81 -1.44 8.04
CA ASP A 216 -6.07 -2.57 8.95
C ASP A 216 -6.84 -2.12 10.20
N LEU A 217 -6.49 -0.95 10.76
CA LEU A 217 -7.19 -0.36 11.90
C LEU A 217 -8.62 0.08 11.54
N GLU A 218 -8.82 0.65 10.34
CA GLU A 218 -10.15 1.03 9.85
C GLU A 218 -11.04 -0.21 9.71
N ASP A 219 -10.54 -1.26 9.08
CA ASP A 219 -11.25 -2.54 8.92
C ASP A 219 -11.59 -3.18 10.27
N GLU A 220 -10.69 -3.13 11.25
CA GLU A 220 -10.92 -3.66 12.59
C GLU A 220 -12.01 -2.88 13.34
N ILE A 221 -11.98 -1.54 13.28
CA ILE A 221 -13.02 -0.69 13.88
C ILE A 221 -14.38 -0.96 13.24
N VAL A 222 -14.46 -0.99 11.91
CA VAL A 222 -15.71 -1.24 11.18
C VAL A 222 -16.26 -2.62 11.54
N LYS A 223 -15.40 -3.63 11.62
CA LYS A 223 -15.77 -5.00 12.00
C LYS A 223 -16.32 -5.08 13.42
N ASP A 224 -15.71 -4.41 14.39
CA ASP A 224 -16.20 -4.39 15.77
C ASP A 224 -17.56 -3.65 15.86
N MET A 225 -17.70 -2.54 15.15
CA MET A 225 -18.94 -1.76 15.13
C MET A 225 -20.12 -2.50 14.48
N MET A 226 -19.88 -3.27 13.42
CA MET A 226 -20.91 -3.96 12.62
C MET A 226 -21.14 -5.43 13.03
N SER A 227 -20.69 -5.83 14.23
CA SER A 227 -20.79 -7.23 14.68
C SER A 227 -22.26 -7.68 14.81
N PRO A 228 -22.69 -8.78 14.14
CA PRO A 228 -24.10 -9.23 14.12
C PRO A 228 -24.65 -9.67 15.48
N ASN A 229 -23.78 -9.98 16.44
CA ASN A 229 -24.14 -10.62 17.70
C ASN A 229 -24.29 -9.62 18.85
N GLY A 230 -25.05 -8.53 18.65
CA GLY A 230 -25.52 -7.65 19.73
C GLY A 230 -24.42 -7.26 20.72
N GLY A 231 -23.48 -6.44 20.26
CA GLY A 231 -22.32 -6.04 21.06
C GLY A 231 -21.33 -5.13 20.35
N GLY A 232 -21.76 -4.47 19.26
CA GLY A 232 -21.02 -3.46 18.51
C GLY A 232 -21.30 -2.05 19.02
N ILE A 233 -21.97 -1.20 18.21
CA ILE A 233 -22.33 0.20 18.57
C ILE A 233 -22.98 0.31 19.97
N GLU A 234 -23.76 -0.68 20.39
CA GLU A 234 -24.35 -0.70 21.74
C GLU A 234 -23.32 -0.55 22.86
N LYS A 235 -22.13 -1.15 22.75
CA LYS A 235 -21.05 -0.99 23.75
C LYS A 235 -20.43 0.41 23.75
N VAL A 236 -20.39 1.07 22.60
CA VAL A 236 -19.94 2.47 22.51
C VAL A 236 -20.98 3.42 23.13
N LEU A 237 -22.25 3.02 23.11
CA LEU A 237 -23.36 3.72 23.74
C LEU A 237 -23.60 3.31 25.21
N GLU A 238 -22.83 2.38 25.76
CA GLU A 238 -22.91 2.01 27.18
C GLU A 238 -22.45 3.18 28.05
N GLU A 239 -23.39 3.73 28.81
CA GLU A 239 -23.11 4.83 29.72
C GLU A 239 -22.18 4.37 30.86
N ALA A 240 -21.20 5.21 31.19
CA ALA A 240 -20.32 4.93 32.32
C ALA A 240 -21.14 4.75 33.61
N SER A 241 -20.82 3.71 34.39
CA SER A 241 -21.55 3.33 35.62
C SER A 241 -21.76 4.49 36.59
N SER A 242 -20.79 5.41 36.68
CA SER A 242 -20.88 6.61 37.52
C SER A 242 -21.95 7.61 37.06
N VAL A 243 -22.15 7.76 35.75
CA VAL A 243 -23.17 8.65 35.17
C VAL A 243 -24.54 7.99 35.31
N ALA A 244 -24.64 6.68 35.06
CA ALA A 244 -25.85 5.90 35.27
C ALA A 244 -26.33 5.98 36.73
N MET A 245 -25.43 5.82 37.71
CA MET A 245 -25.75 5.97 39.14
C MET A 245 -26.21 7.39 39.49
N LYS A 246 -25.57 8.42 38.93
CA LYS A 246 -25.98 9.82 39.15
C LYS A 246 -27.37 10.08 38.57
N ARG A 247 -27.66 9.58 37.37
CA ARG A 247 -28.97 9.68 36.72
C ARG A 247 -30.05 8.97 37.53
N ASP A 248 -29.77 7.78 38.05
CA ASP A 248 -30.68 7.06 38.93
C ASP A 248 -30.95 7.82 40.24
N ASN A 249 -29.91 8.36 40.87
CA ASN A 249 -30.06 9.15 42.09
C ASN A 249 -30.85 10.43 41.83
N LEU A 250 -30.58 11.12 40.72
CA LEU A 250 -31.30 12.32 40.31
C LEU A 250 -32.77 12.00 40.03
N ASN A 251 -33.07 10.91 39.33
CA ASN A 251 -34.44 10.46 39.08
C ASN A 251 -35.19 10.17 40.39
N LYS A 252 -34.53 9.48 41.33
CA LYS A 252 -35.09 9.26 42.69
C LYS A 252 -35.37 10.57 43.40
N SER A 253 -34.45 11.54 43.34
CA SER A 253 -34.68 12.87 43.92
C SER A 253 -35.83 13.62 43.24
N ILE A 254 -35.96 13.53 41.91
CA ILE A 254 -37.07 14.12 41.15
C ILE A 254 -38.40 13.49 41.54
N GLU A 255 -38.48 12.16 41.71
CA GLU A 255 -39.70 11.51 42.18
C GLU A 255 -40.13 11.99 43.56
N VAL A 256 -39.17 12.13 44.50
CA VAL A 256 -39.43 12.68 45.83
C VAL A 256 -39.92 14.12 45.74
N LEU A 257 -39.28 14.97 44.93
CA LEU A 257 -39.69 16.36 44.73
C LEU A 257 -41.09 16.44 44.11
N ARG A 258 -41.43 15.61 43.13
CA ARG A 258 -42.81 15.55 42.57
C ARG A 258 -43.82 15.14 43.64
N GLY A 259 -43.45 14.21 44.52
CA GLY A 259 -44.26 13.86 45.69
C GLY A 259 -44.45 15.03 46.66
N SER A 260 -43.37 15.75 46.96
CA SER A 260 -43.37 16.92 47.83
C SER A 260 -44.15 18.09 47.23
N ASP A 261 -44.00 18.38 45.94
CA ASP A 261 -44.81 19.38 45.21
C ASP A 261 -46.30 19.04 45.25
N ASN A 262 -46.67 17.76 45.19
CA ASN A 262 -48.07 17.35 45.36
C ASN A 262 -48.56 17.59 46.80
N VAL A 263 -47.68 17.46 47.80
CA VAL A 263 -47.97 17.80 49.21
C VAL A 263 -48.00 19.31 49.42
N GLU A 264 -47.11 20.07 48.80
CA GLU A 264 -47.07 21.53 48.85
C GLU A 264 -48.24 22.14 48.10
N LYS A 265 -48.65 21.64 46.94
CA LYS A 265 -49.90 22.07 46.29
C LYS A 265 -51.12 21.81 47.18
N LYS A 266 -51.15 20.69 47.92
CA LYS A 266 -52.17 20.43 48.96
C LYS A 266 -52.06 21.42 50.14
N LYS A 267 -50.86 21.85 50.53
CA LYS A 267 -50.64 22.85 51.58
C LYS A 267 -50.86 24.30 51.12
N HIS A 268 -50.55 24.66 49.88
CA HIS A 268 -50.80 25.97 49.28
C HIS A 268 -52.29 26.18 49.01
N ALA A 269 -53.05 25.14 48.64
CA ALA A 269 -54.50 25.18 48.72
C ALA A 269 -55.01 25.51 50.14
N LYS A 270 -54.21 25.19 51.17
CA LYS A 270 -54.47 25.47 52.59
C LYS A 270 -53.85 26.80 53.10
N ALA A 271 -52.94 27.41 52.34
CA ALA A 271 -52.16 28.60 52.74
C ALA A 271 -52.36 29.83 51.83
N ALA A 272 -53.04 29.69 50.68
CA ALA A 272 -53.59 30.81 49.88
C ALA A 272 -54.68 31.62 50.62
N SER A 273 -54.84 31.37 51.92
CA SER A 273 -55.61 32.14 52.90
C SER A 273 -54.82 33.27 53.57
N THR A 274 -53.51 33.43 53.34
CA THR A 274 -52.72 34.50 54.01
C THR A 274 -51.52 34.99 53.15
N GLU A 275 -51.41 36.31 53.00
CA GLU A 275 -50.74 37.09 51.95
C GLU A 275 -49.20 37.35 52.08
N SER A 276 -48.49 37.37 50.92
CA SER A 276 -47.65 38.44 50.26
C SER A 276 -46.62 39.34 51.03
N PRO A 277 -45.71 40.12 50.38
CA PRO A 277 -44.45 39.74 49.64
C PRO A 277 -43.21 40.67 49.94
N CYS A 278 -42.11 40.54 49.14
CA CYS A 278 -40.94 41.45 48.86
C CYS A 278 -39.55 40.96 49.34
N GLN A 279 -38.36 41.30 48.79
CA GLN A 279 -37.81 41.54 47.43
C GLN A 279 -36.25 41.60 47.57
N TYR A 280 -35.49 41.17 46.53
CA TYR A 280 -34.14 41.61 46.08
C TYR A 280 -32.79 41.27 46.81
N ILE A 281 -31.77 40.80 46.05
CA ILE A 281 -30.37 41.34 45.83
C ILE A 281 -29.37 40.26 45.32
N SER A 282 -28.39 40.68 44.48
CA SER A 282 -27.34 39.91 43.75
C SER A 282 -25.92 40.06 44.35
N LEU A 283 -24.95 39.17 43.99
CA LEU A 283 -23.53 39.50 43.58
C LEU A 283 -22.59 38.26 43.37
N ARG A 284 -21.77 38.29 42.28
CA ARG A 284 -20.35 37.83 42.00
C ARG A 284 -19.76 36.53 42.64
N SER A 285 -18.80 35.72 42.10
CA SER A 285 -17.59 35.91 41.24
C SER A 285 -16.86 34.58 40.84
N MET A 286 -16.12 34.61 39.71
CA MET A 286 -14.76 34.06 39.36
C MET A 286 -14.37 32.54 39.20
N SER A 287 -13.89 32.26 37.96
CA SER A 287 -12.72 31.47 37.45
C SER A 287 -12.49 29.96 37.68
N ALA A 288 -12.22 29.26 36.57
CA ALA A 288 -11.71 27.89 36.42
C ALA A 288 -10.16 27.79 36.39
N PRO A 289 -9.56 26.59 36.53
CA PRO A 289 -8.76 26.10 35.40
C PRO A 289 -8.75 24.57 35.16
N ILE A 290 -8.84 24.22 33.87
CA ILE A 290 -8.78 22.88 33.24
C ILE A 290 -7.33 22.41 32.98
N ALA A 291 -6.30 23.14 33.44
CA ALA A 291 -4.90 22.84 33.10
C ALA A 291 -4.21 21.74 33.93
N HIS A 292 -4.86 21.18 34.97
CA HIS A 292 -4.20 20.24 35.91
C HIS A 292 -4.43 18.74 35.59
N HIS A 293 -5.35 18.39 34.68
CA HIS A 293 -5.66 16.98 34.41
C HIS A 293 -4.86 16.38 33.23
N CYS A 294 -4.34 17.20 32.32
CA CYS A 294 -3.56 16.72 31.17
C CYS A 294 -2.10 16.33 31.51
N LEU A 295 -1.54 16.76 32.66
CA LEU A 295 -0.17 16.40 33.06
C LEU A 295 -0.07 15.07 33.84
N LEU A 296 -1.19 14.53 34.33
CA LEU A 296 -1.21 13.27 35.08
C LEU A 296 -1.25 12.03 34.16
N ILE A 297 -1.76 12.16 32.94
CA ILE A 297 -1.84 11.07 31.96
C ILE A 297 -0.45 10.77 31.33
N ILE A 298 0.44 11.78 31.24
CA ILE A 298 1.81 11.60 30.71
C ILE A 298 2.76 10.95 31.74
N SER A 299 2.42 10.97 33.04
CA SER A 299 3.25 10.42 34.12
C SER A 299 3.01 8.92 34.40
N GLU A 300 1.87 8.35 33.99
CA GLU A 300 1.50 6.95 34.32
C GLU A 300 1.95 5.93 33.25
N GLU A 301 2.02 6.31 31.97
CA GLU A 301 2.47 5.40 30.89
C GLU A 301 4.00 5.14 30.92
N LYS A 302 4.79 5.99 31.57
CA LYS A 302 6.25 5.76 31.76
C LYS A 302 6.59 4.61 32.72
N LYS A 303 5.61 4.02 33.41
CA LYS A 303 5.82 2.90 34.38
C LYS A 303 5.49 1.51 33.84
N LYS A 304 4.92 1.35 32.64
CA LYS A 304 4.56 0.04 32.07
C LYS A 304 5.55 -0.54 31.03
N MET A 305 6.60 0.19 30.63
CA MET A 305 7.71 -0.34 29.82
C MET A 305 8.94 -0.71 30.66
N LYS A 306 8.81 -1.65 31.60
CA LYS A 306 9.95 -2.32 32.25
C LYS A 306 9.63 -3.80 32.54
N TRP A 307 10.30 -4.66 31.77
CA TRP A 307 10.55 -6.11 31.99
C TRP A 307 9.38 -7.08 31.77
N SER A 308 9.27 -7.69 30.58
CA SER A 308 9.88 -8.96 30.17
C SER A 308 9.73 -9.13 28.66
#